data_AF-A0A4S2H8E2-F1
#
_entry.id   AF-A0A4S2H8E2-F1
#
_cell.length_a   1.000
_cell.length_b   1.000
_cell.length_c   1.000
_cell.angle_alpha   90.00
_cell.angle_beta   90.00
_cell.angle_gamma   90.00
#
_symmetry.space_group_name_H-M   'P 1'
#
loop_
_entity.id
_entity.type
_entity.pdbx_description
1 polymer ?
#
loop_
_entity_poly.entity_id
_entity_poly.type
_entity_poly.pdbx_seq_one_letter_code
_entity_poly.pdbx_strand_id
1 'polypeptide(L)'
;MRGQRGYSLLEILVVLAILAVAATISVPLVGNMVDRYRAHSVATDLQSHLIELRTRAVLEATDFSQASISQTLNEALPAGWAIELDEAISFRANGYCPGGPASLTSPAGRVRPLVLEAGRCFIESGGTPRREAGFRFSARPDAER
;
A
#
# COMPACT_ATOMS: atom_id res chain seq x y z
N MET A 1 -61.23 -18.69 7.66
CA MET A 1 -60.16 -19.54 8.23
C MET A 1 -58.87 -19.24 7.48
N ARG A 2 -57.80 -18.82 8.17
CA ARG A 2 -56.52 -18.43 7.55
C ARG A 2 -55.74 -19.68 7.15
N GLY A 3 -55.47 -19.85 5.85
CA GLY A 3 -54.70 -20.97 5.32
C GLY A 3 -53.24 -20.85 5.72
N GLN A 4 -52.78 -21.75 6.58
CA GLN A 4 -51.36 -21.95 6.85
C GLN A 4 -50.75 -22.62 5.62
N ARG A 5 -50.04 -21.84 4.79
CA ARG A 5 -49.29 -22.37 3.66
C ARG A 5 -47.98 -22.94 4.20
N GLY A 6 -47.83 -24.27 4.15
CA GLY A 6 -46.57 -24.94 4.42
C GLY A 6 -45.60 -24.72 3.26
N TYR A 7 -44.33 -24.49 3.59
CA TYR A 7 -43.24 -24.41 2.61
C TYR A 7 -42.99 -25.79 1.98
N SER A 8 -42.80 -25.84 0.66
CA SER A 8 -42.47 -27.08 -0.05
C SER A 8 -41.01 -27.47 0.22
N LEU A 9 -40.70 -28.77 0.29
CA LEU A 9 -39.31 -29.25 0.33
C LEU A 9 -38.48 -28.71 -0.84
N LEU A 10 -39.10 -28.58 -2.02
CA LEU A 10 -38.45 -28.01 -3.20
C LEU A 10 -38.15 -26.52 -3.01
N GLU A 11 -39.02 -25.79 -2.32
CA GLU A 11 -38.84 -24.35 -2.06
C GLU A 11 -37.62 -24.11 -1.16
N ILE A 12 -37.47 -24.93 -0.11
CA ILE A 12 -36.29 -24.87 0.78
C ILE A 12 -35.01 -25.23 0.01
N LEU A 13 -35.03 -26.25 -0.86
CA LEU A 13 -33.87 -26.61 -1.69
C LEU A 13 -33.46 -25.49 -2.65
N VAL A 14 -34.43 -24.82 -3.29
CA VAL A 14 -34.16 -23.70 -4.19
C VAL A 14 -33.58 -22.50 -3.42
N VAL A 15 -34.13 -22.17 -2.25
CA VAL A 15 -33.61 -21.07 -1.41
C VAL A 15 -32.17 -21.37 -0.97
N LEU A 16 -31.89 -22.59 -0.51
CA LEU A 16 -30.54 -22.98 -0.12
C LEU A 16 -29.56 -22.94 -1.30
N ALA A 17 -29.98 -23.37 -2.49
CA ALA A 17 -29.16 -23.28 -3.69
C ALA A 17 -28.84 -21.81 -4.06
N ILE A 18 -29.83 -20.91 -3.99
CA ILE A 18 -29.61 -19.47 -4.24
C ILE A 18 -28.68 -18.87 -3.19
N LEU A 19 -28.87 -19.20 -1.90
CA LEU A 19 -28.00 -18.71 -0.83
C LEU A 19 -26.56 -19.22 -0.96
N ALA A 20 -26.36 -20.48 -1.36
CA ALA A 20 -25.03 -21.03 -1.61
C ALA A 20 -24.31 -20.29 -2.74
N VAL A 21 -25.01 -20.01 -3.85
CA VAL A 21 -24.45 -19.22 -4.97
C VAL A 21 -24.19 -17.76 -4.55
N ALA A 22 -25.08 -17.15 -3.76
CA ALA A 22 -24.89 -15.78 -3.29
C ALA A 22 -23.69 -15.66 -2.32
N ALA A 23 -23.46 -16.68 -1.48
CA ALA A 23 -22.36 -16.70 -0.53
C ALA A 23 -20.99 -16.75 -1.22
N THR A 24 -20.85 -17.49 -2.33
CA THR A 24 -19.56 -17.59 -3.05
C THR A 24 -19.16 -16.27 -3.73
N ILE A 25 -20.12 -15.46 -4.16
CA ILE A 25 -19.87 -14.16 -4.81
C ILE A 25 -19.47 -13.06 -3.81
N SER A 26 -19.88 -13.20 -2.54
CA SER A 26 -19.73 -12.13 -1.53
C SER A 26 -18.31 -12.00 -0.94
N VAL A 27 -17.53 -13.09 -0.93
CA VAL A 27 -16.18 -13.14 -0.32
C VAL A 27 -15.16 -12.15 -0.93
N PRO A 28 -14.97 -12.05 -2.27
CA PRO A 28 -13.92 -11.20 -2.85
C PRO A 28 -14.10 -9.69 -2.58
N LEU A 29 -15.32 -9.24 -2.26
CA LEU A 29 -15.60 -7.82 -2.03
C LEU A 29 -14.97 -7.33 -0.71
N VAL A 30 -15.03 -8.16 0.34
CA VAL A 30 -14.53 -7.80 1.69
C VAL A 30 -13.00 -7.74 1.72
N GLY A 31 -12.32 -8.66 1.02
CA GLY A 31 -10.85 -8.71 0.97
C GLY A 31 -10.25 -7.42 0.40
N ASN A 32 -10.81 -6.92 -0.70
CA ASN A 32 -10.35 -5.68 -1.34
C ASN A 32 -10.49 -4.44 -0.44
N MET A 33 -11.51 -4.41 0.43
CA MET A 33 -11.71 -3.31 1.36
C MET A 33 -10.66 -3.33 2.48
N VAL A 34 -10.40 -4.50 3.07
CA VAL A 34 -9.38 -4.67 4.11
C VAL A 34 -7.99 -4.30 3.59
N ASP A 35 -7.64 -4.73 2.38
CA ASP A 35 -6.34 -4.41 1.78
C ASP A 35 -6.13 -2.91 1.57
N ARG A 36 -7.18 -2.19 1.17
CA ARG A 36 -7.14 -0.73 1.03
C ARG A 36 -6.92 -0.04 2.38
N TYR A 37 -7.62 -0.49 3.43
CA TYR A 37 -7.42 0.06 4.77
C TYR A 37 -6.00 -0.18 5.30
N ARG A 38 -5.47 -1.41 5.13
CA ARG A 38 -4.10 -1.73 5.50
C ARG A 38 -3.09 -0.89 4.73
N ALA A 39 -3.26 -0.77 3.41
CA ALA A 39 -2.40 0.05 2.57
C ALA A 39 -2.44 1.54 2.92
N HIS A 40 -3.57 2.03 3.43
CA HIS A 40 -3.68 3.40 3.90
C HIS A 40 -2.97 3.57 5.25
N SER A 41 -3.22 2.66 6.20
CA SER A 41 -2.56 2.65 7.51
C SER A 41 -1.04 2.61 7.39
N VAL A 42 -0.50 1.71 6.55
CA VAL A 42 0.94 1.56 6.32
C VAL A 42 1.55 2.83 5.71
N ALA A 43 0.83 3.51 4.81
CA ALA A 43 1.33 4.74 4.23
C ALA A 43 1.34 5.92 5.21
N THR A 44 0.34 6.01 6.09
CA THR A 44 0.34 6.98 7.20
C THR A 44 1.49 6.72 8.17
N ASP A 45 1.78 5.46 8.45
CA ASP A 45 2.89 5.07 9.30
C ASP A 45 4.24 5.41 8.65
N LEU A 46 4.38 5.09 7.35
CA LEU A 46 5.54 5.46 6.55
C LEU A 46 5.78 6.99 6.55
N GLN A 47 4.72 7.79 6.46
CA GLN A 47 4.82 9.24 6.54
C GLN A 47 5.40 9.69 7.89
N SER A 48 5.05 9.02 8.97
CA SER A 48 5.57 9.31 10.31
C SER A 48 7.06 8.99 10.40
N HIS A 49 7.48 7.83 9.89
CA HIS A 49 8.89 7.45 9.86
C HIS A 49 9.75 8.35 8.95
N LEU A 50 9.22 8.82 7.82
CA LEU A 50 9.91 9.79 6.97
C LEU A 50 10.14 11.11 7.71
N ILE A 51 9.15 11.59 8.47
CA ILE A 51 9.28 12.81 9.28
C ILE A 51 10.32 12.60 10.39
N GLU A 52 10.31 11.45 11.04
CA GLU A 52 11.27 11.08 12.08
C GLU A 52 12.71 11.03 11.53
N LEU A 53 12.93 10.35 10.41
CA LEU A 53 14.25 10.26 9.75
C LEU A 53 14.77 11.63 9.34
N ARG A 54 13.91 12.47 8.76
CA ARG A 54 14.24 13.86 8.44
C ARG A 54 14.66 14.64 9.70
N THR A 55 13.92 14.47 10.79
CA THR A 55 14.20 15.15 12.05
C THR A 55 15.55 14.68 12.61
N ARG A 56 15.86 13.39 12.54
CA ARG A 56 17.18 12.85 12.90
C ARG A 56 18.30 13.43 12.05
N ALA A 57 18.14 13.50 10.73
CA ALA A 57 19.10 14.14 9.83
C ALA A 57 19.46 15.57 10.26
N VAL A 58 18.44 16.34 10.66
CA VAL A 58 18.63 17.72 11.15
C VAL A 58 19.32 17.75 12.51
N LEU A 59 18.89 16.92 13.46
CA LEU A 59 19.42 16.91 14.81
C LEU A 59 20.87 16.39 14.88
N GLU A 60 21.20 15.40 14.06
CA GLU A 60 22.53 14.81 13.98
C GLU A 60 23.47 15.58 13.04
N ALA A 61 22.94 16.53 12.27
CA ALA A 61 23.64 17.25 11.21
C ALA A 61 24.33 16.31 10.20
N THR A 62 23.67 15.18 9.90
CA THR A 62 24.17 14.13 9.00
C THR A 62 23.26 13.99 7.78
N ASP A 63 23.88 13.66 6.65
CA ASP A 63 23.15 13.30 5.43
C ASP A 63 22.80 11.80 5.48
N PHE A 64 21.52 11.47 5.29
CA PHE A 64 21.06 10.09 5.12
C PHE A 64 20.86 9.80 3.62
N SER A 65 21.56 8.76 3.16
CA SER A 65 21.44 8.25 1.79
C SER A 65 20.13 7.48 1.57
N GLN A 66 19.75 7.32 0.30
CA GLN A 66 18.62 6.47 -0.10
C GLN A 66 18.71 5.07 0.52
N ALA A 67 19.91 4.46 0.52
CA ALA A 67 20.09 3.08 0.97
C ALA A 67 19.81 2.95 2.48
N SER A 68 20.33 3.88 3.29
CA SER A 68 20.07 3.92 4.73
C SER A 68 18.59 4.17 5.04
N ILE A 69 17.95 5.09 4.30
CA ILE A 69 16.52 5.42 4.48
C ILE A 69 15.68 4.20 4.13
N SER A 70 15.93 3.59 2.96
CA SER A 70 15.21 2.41 2.49
C SER A 70 15.34 1.25 3.47
N GLN A 71 16.55 0.99 3.98
CA GLN A 71 16.76 -0.06 4.99
C GLN A 71 15.94 0.21 6.26
N THR A 72 16.05 1.40 6.85
CA THR A 72 15.30 1.73 8.07
C THR A 72 13.79 1.66 7.87
N LEU A 73 13.28 2.13 6.72
CA LEU A 73 11.85 2.02 6.43
C LEU A 73 11.40 0.57 6.24
N ASN A 74 12.16 -0.26 5.53
CA ASN A 74 11.81 -1.67 5.34
C ASN A 74 11.87 -2.47 6.65
N GLU A 75 12.73 -2.11 7.60
CA GLU A 75 12.77 -2.70 8.94
C GLU A 75 11.56 -2.27 9.81
N ALA A 76 11.05 -1.05 9.61
CA ALA A 76 9.89 -0.54 10.34
C ALA A 76 8.54 -1.06 9.77
N LEU A 77 8.52 -1.48 8.51
CA LEU A 77 7.30 -1.95 7.86
C LEU A 77 6.80 -3.30 8.42
N PRO A 78 5.47 -3.52 8.47
CA PRO A 78 4.93 -4.81 8.86
C PRO A 78 5.34 -5.93 7.90
N ALA A 79 5.36 -7.17 8.39
CA ALA A 79 5.76 -8.33 7.61
C ALA A 79 5.05 -8.42 6.24
N GLY A 80 5.84 -8.62 5.19
CA GLY A 80 5.37 -8.74 3.80
C GLY A 80 5.14 -7.41 3.08
N TRP A 81 5.27 -6.27 3.75
CA TRP A 81 5.33 -4.96 3.10
C TRP A 81 6.76 -4.61 2.75
N ALA A 82 6.96 -3.95 1.61
CA ALA A 82 8.25 -3.43 1.21
C ALA A 82 8.09 -2.05 0.57
N ILE A 83 9.08 -1.18 0.77
CA ILE A 83 9.19 0.10 0.08
C ILE A 83 10.47 0.16 -0.73
N GLU A 84 10.34 0.64 -1.96
CA GLU A 84 11.43 0.97 -2.85
C GLU A 84 11.42 2.48 -3.11
N LEU A 85 12.56 3.11 -2.89
CA LEU A 85 12.76 4.54 -3.07
C LEU A 85 13.64 4.76 -4.29
N ASP A 86 13.35 5.80 -5.08
CA ASP A 86 14.26 6.27 -6.12
C ASP A 86 15.60 6.75 -5.55
N GLU A 87 16.69 6.55 -6.30
CA GLU A 87 18.06 6.90 -5.91
C GLU A 87 18.23 8.38 -5.54
N ALA A 88 17.41 9.27 -6.10
CA ALA A 88 17.45 10.69 -5.77
C ALA A 88 17.03 10.97 -4.31
N ILE A 89 16.22 10.10 -3.69
CA ILE A 89 15.63 10.35 -2.38
C ILE A 89 16.71 10.27 -1.29
N SER A 90 16.98 11.41 -0.65
CA SER A 90 17.93 11.54 0.45
C SER A 90 17.45 12.59 1.45
N PHE A 91 17.91 12.50 2.69
CA PHE A 91 17.74 13.57 3.68
C PHE A 91 19.08 14.24 3.90
N ARG A 92 19.11 15.56 3.68
CA ARG A 92 20.29 16.37 3.97
C ARG A 92 20.27 16.82 5.42
N ALA A 93 21.43 17.14 5.97
CA ALA A 93 21.63 17.66 7.33
C ALA A 93 20.83 18.95 7.62
N ASN A 94 20.42 19.69 6.60
CA ASN A 94 19.55 20.87 6.73
C ASN A 94 18.04 20.52 6.65
N GLY A 95 17.70 19.24 6.59
CA GLY A 95 16.33 18.74 6.48
C GLY A 95 15.72 18.90 5.10
N TYR A 96 16.50 19.22 4.06
CA TYR A 96 16.03 19.20 2.69
C TYR A 96 15.95 17.77 2.17
N CYS A 97 14.83 17.46 1.52
CA CYS A 97 14.66 16.25 0.73
C CYS A 97 14.35 16.64 -0.73
N PRO A 98 15.00 16.08 -1.75
CA PRO A 98 14.71 16.41 -3.15
C PRO A 98 13.35 15.89 -3.63
N GLY A 99 12.75 14.94 -2.91
CA GLY A 99 11.55 14.24 -3.34
C GLY A 99 11.85 13.21 -4.43
N GLY A 100 10.81 12.55 -4.92
CA GLY A 100 10.96 11.56 -5.98
C GLY A 100 9.89 10.47 -5.94
N PRO A 101 9.89 9.57 -6.94
CA PRO A 101 8.99 8.44 -6.94
C PRO A 101 9.40 7.40 -5.90
N ALA A 102 8.42 6.70 -5.38
CA ALA A 102 8.59 5.54 -4.52
C ALA A 102 7.51 4.50 -4.86
N SER A 103 7.72 3.25 -4.48
CA SER A 103 6.73 2.19 -4.63
C SER A 103 6.57 1.42 -3.35
N LEU A 104 5.31 1.22 -2.95
CA LEU A 104 4.93 0.40 -1.81
C LEU A 104 4.35 -0.91 -2.32
N THR A 105 4.97 -2.02 -1.95
CA THR A 105 4.52 -3.37 -2.32
C THR A 105 3.81 -4.01 -1.14
N SER A 106 2.58 -4.48 -1.38
CA SER A 106 1.80 -5.18 -0.35
C SER A 106 2.15 -6.67 -0.29
N PRO A 107 1.79 -7.38 0.81
CA PRO A 107 2.00 -8.83 0.92
C PRO A 107 1.31 -9.64 -0.18
N ALA A 108 0.28 -9.08 -0.83
CA ALA A 108 -0.41 -9.69 -1.96
C ALA A 108 0.29 -9.43 -3.31
N GLY A 109 1.51 -8.86 -3.31
CA GLY A 109 2.26 -8.51 -4.52
C GLY A 109 1.74 -7.28 -5.27
N ARG A 110 0.76 -6.55 -4.73
CA ARG A 110 0.26 -5.32 -5.37
C ARG A 110 1.25 -4.18 -5.13
N VAL A 111 1.78 -3.63 -6.21
CA VAL A 111 2.63 -2.43 -6.16
C VAL A 111 1.77 -1.17 -6.29
N ARG A 112 1.94 -0.26 -5.34
CA ARG A 112 1.30 1.06 -5.33
C ARG A 112 2.36 2.13 -5.53
N PRO A 113 2.33 2.89 -6.64
CA PRO A 113 3.22 4.04 -6.81
C PRO A 113 2.88 5.12 -5.79
N LEU A 114 3.91 5.77 -5.28
CA LEU A 114 3.88 6.91 -4.38
C LEU A 114 4.77 8.00 -4.98
N VAL A 115 4.48 9.26 -4.64
CA VAL A 115 5.34 10.40 -4.98
C VAL A 115 5.63 11.12 -3.68
N LEU A 116 6.92 11.33 -3.41
CA LEU A 116 7.39 12.15 -2.30
C LEU A 116 7.63 13.58 -2.77
N GLU A 117 6.98 14.53 -2.12
CA GLU A 117 7.13 15.95 -2.41
C GLU A 117 8.53 16.45 -2.01
N ALA A 118 9.13 17.29 -2.87
CA ALA A 118 10.38 17.96 -2.58
C ALA A 118 10.28 18.88 -1.33
N GLY A 119 11.42 19.17 -0.73
CA GLY A 119 11.56 19.90 0.53
C GLY A 119 11.32 19.03 1.77
N ARG A 120 10.21 18.30 1.84
CA ARG A 120 9.74 17.65 3.07
C ARG A 120 9.52 16.13 2.98
N CYS A 121 9.65 15.50 1.81
CA CYS A 121 9.35 14.08 1.58
C CYS A 121 7.96 13.69 2.11
N PHE A 122 6.94 14.47 1.75
CA PHE A 122 5.56 14.14 2.10
C PHE A 122 4.93 13.27 1.00
N ILE A 123 4.21 12.22 1.38
CA ILE A 123 3.56 11.31 0.44
C ILE A 123 2.33 12.00 -0.13
N GLU A 124 2.32 12.22 -1.44
CA GLU A 124 1.15 12.76 -2.12
C GLU A 124 0.06 11.68 -2.25
N SER A 125 -1.02 11.80 -1.48
CA SER A 125 -2.14 10.87 -1.52
C SER A 125 -2.95 11.06 -2.80
N GLY A 126 -2.58 10.33 -3.87
CA GLY A 126 -3.33 10.31 -5.14
C GLY A 126 -2.52 10.64 -6.38
N GLY A 127 -1.20 10.80 -6.28
CA GLY A 127 -0.33 11.01 -7.44
C GLY A 127 -0.30 9.78 -8.35
N THR A 128 -1.13 9.75 -9.39
CA THR A 128 -0.75 8.98 -10.59
C THR A 128 0.60 9.50 -11.03
N PRO A 129 1.62 8.64 -11.26
CA PRO A 129 2.92 9.11 -11.73
C PRO A 129 2.70 9.94 -13.00
N ARG A 130 2.98 11.24 -12.91
CA ARG A 130 2.82 12.17 -14.02
C ARG A 130 3.75 11.68 -15.13
N ARG A 131 3.17 11.29 -16.26
CA ARG A 131 3.81 10.69 -17.45
C ARG A 131 4.85 11.58 -18.16
N GLU A 132 5.41 12.59 -17.50
CA GLU A 132 6.31 13.60 -18.09
C GLU A 132 7.80 13.30 -17.93
N ALA A 133 8.18 12.24 -17.22
CA ALA A 133 9.51 11.66 -17.34
C ALA A 133 9.35 10.21 -17.81
N GLY A 134 10.11 9.82 -18.84
CA GLY A 134 10.08 8.49 -19.46
C GLY A 134 10.48 7.36 -18.50
N PHE A 135 9.64 7.09 -17.51
CA PHE A 135 9.85 6.13 -16.47
C PHE A 135 9.27 4.78 -16.91
N ARG A 136 10.16 3.89 -17.31
CA ARG A 136 9.83 2.48 -17.57
C ARG A 136 9.84 1.79 -16.21
N PHE A 137 8.65 1.50 -15.68
CA PHE A 137 8.48 0.64 -14.52
C PHE A 137 9.14 -0.71 -14.86
N SER A 138 10.34 -0.96 -14.33
CA SER A 138 10.99 -2.25 -14.43
C SER A 138 10.26 -3.17 -13.47
N ALA A 139 9.16 -3.77 -13.94
CA ALA A 139 8.62 -4.95 -13.31
C ALA A 139 9.78 -5.95 -13.19
N ARG A 140 10.26 -6.18 -11.96
CA ARG A 140 11.16 -7.29 -11.68
C ARG A 140 10.42 -8.55 -12.13
N PRO A 141 10.92 -9.32 -13.12
CA PRO A 141 10.34 -10.62 -13.40
C PRO A 141 10.58 -11.49 -12.17
N ASP A 142 9.53 -12.21 -11.79
CA ASP A 142 9.51 -13.15 -10.68
C ASP A 142 10.77 -14.02 -10.69
N ALA A 143 11.49 -14.00 -9.57
CA ALA A 143 12.60 -14.90 -9.32
C ALA A 143 12.02 -16.30 -9.05
N GLU A 144 11.72 -17.05 -10.11
CA GLU A 144 11.71 -18.50 -10.09
C GLU A 144 13.17 -19.00 -10.11
N ARG A 145 13.69 -19.43 -8.95
CA ARG A 145 14.55 -20.62 -8.85
C ARG A 145 14.71 -21.12 -7.44
#